data_AF-A0A949LQI3-F1
#
_entry.id   AF-A0A949LQI3-F1
#
_cell.length_a   1.000
_cell.length_b   1.000
_cell.length_c   1.000
_cell.angle_alpha   90.00
_cell.angle_beta   90.00
_cell.angle_gamma   90.00
#
_symmetry.space_group_name_H-M   'P 1'
#
loop_
_entity.id
_entity.type
_entity.pdbx_description
1 polymer ?
#
loop_
_entity_poly.entity_id
_entity_poly.type
_entity_poly.pdbx_seq_one_letter_code
_entity_poly.pdbx_strand_id
1 'polypeptide(L)' 'FPLGGFTPLQSSTLSGVAQRLGATPMQVALAWLLRRAPNILLIPGTSSPAHLRENLAAADLDLPKDTVAALDGIAGTAQK' A
#
# COMPACT_ATOMS: atom_id res chain seq x y z
N PHE A 1 3.11 7.92 -9.94
CA PHE A 1 2.12 6.88 -10.32
C PHE A 1 2.26 5.74 -9.32
N PRO A 2 1.22 5.22 -8.66
CA PRO A 2 1.34 4.99 -7.21
C PRO A 2 2.10 3.73 -6.79
N LEU A 3 2.72 3.00 -7.72
CA LEU A 3 3.77 2.02 -7.44
C LEU A 3 4.84 2.07 -8.53
N GLY A 4 5.34 3.28 -8.80
CA GLY A 4 6.32 3.60 -9.85
C GLY A 4 7.26 2.44 -10.12
N GLY A 5 7.22 1.95 -11.36
CA GLY A 5 7.95 0.76 -11.80
C GLY A 5 9.31 0.66 -11.12
N PHE A 6 9.50 -0.45 -10.40
CA PHE A 6 10.76 -0.89 -9.82
C PHE A 6 11.42 -0.02 -8.75
N THR A 7 10.75 0.98 -8.17
CA THR A 7 11.28 1.63 -6.95
C THR A 7 10.37 1.28 -5.77
N PRO A 8 10.85 0.54 -4.74
CA PRO A 8 10.10 0.37 -3.51
C PRO A 8 9.77 1.76 -2.97
N LEU A 9 8.54 1.98 -2.52
CA LEU A 9 8.17 3.20 -1.79
C LEU A 9 9.10 3.29 -0.57
N GLN A 10 10.19 4.05 -0.71
CA GLN A 10 11.20 4.27 0.35
C GLN A 10 10.61 5.27 1.33
N SER A 11 9.59 4.84 2.07
CA SER A 11 8.93 5.61 3.11
C SER A 11 9.10 4.88 4.43
N SER A 12 9.84 5.50 5.36
CA SER A 12 9.94 5.02 6.74
C SER A 12 8.57 4.96 7.42
N THR A 13 7.65 5.87 7.04
CA THR A 13 6.25 5.84 7.48
C THR A 13 5.53 4.59 7.00
N LEU A 14 5.65 4.23 5.72
CA LEU A 14 5.04 3.02 5.17
C LEU A 14 5.57 1.76 5.86
N SER A 15 6.89 1.66 6.02
CA SER A 15 7.53 0.54 6.72
C SER A 15 7.09 0.45 8.18
N GLY A 16 6.99 1.58 8.89
CA GLY A 16 6.53 1.63 10.27
C GLY A 16 5.05 1.27 10.42
N VAL A 17 4.20 1.65 9.47
CA VAL A 17 2.79 1.19 9.43
C VAL A 17 2.74 -0.32 9.20
N ALA A 18 3.46 -0.82 8.20
CA ALA A 18 3.51 -2.25 7.88
C ALA A 18 3.93 -3.09 9.10
N GLN A 19 4.98 -2.66 9.81
CA GLN A 19 5.41 -3.32 11.04
C GLN A 19 4.33 -3.30 12.13
N ARG A 20 3.65 -2.16 12.35
CA ARG A 20 2.58 -2.04 13.35
C ARG A 20 1.37 -2.92 13.02
N LEU A 21 1.06 -3.09 11.75
CA LEU A 21 -0.07 -3.90 11.28
C LEU A 21 0.27 -5.37 11.05
N GLY A 22 1.54 -5.78 11.22
CA GLY A 22 1.98 -7.14 10.90
C GLY A 22 1.82 -7.50 9.42
N ALA A 23 1.87 -6.50 8.54
CA ALA A 23 1.67 -6.64 7.09
C ALA A 23 2.97 -6.31 6.34
N THR A 24 3.04 -6.65 5.05
CA THR A 24 4.14 -6.20 4.20
C THR A 24 3.92 -4.75 3.75
N PRO A 25 4.98 -3.96 3.46
CA PRO A 25 4.82 -2.62 2.90
C PRO A 25 3.99 -2.59 1.61
N MET A 26 4.08 -3.65 0.81
CA MET A 26 3.29 -3.80 -0.42
C MET A 26 1.80 -3.99 -0.10
N GLN A 27 1.47 -4.82 0.90
CA GLN A 27 0.09 -4.99 1.35
C GLN A 27 -0.52 -3.66 1.83
N VAL A 28 0.21 -2.91 2.66
CA VAL A 28 -0.26 -1.61 3.15
C VAL A 28 -0.47 -0.63 2.01
N ALA A 29 0.45 -0.57 1.04
CA ALA A 29 0.32 0.32 -0.10
C ALA A 29 -0.89 -0.03 -1.00
N LEU A 30 -1.09 -1.32 -1.29
CA LEU A 30 -2.23 -1.79 -2.07
C LEU A 30 -3.55 -1.54 -1.33
N ALA A 31 -3.63 -1.87 -0.04
CA ALA A 31 -4.79 -1.62 0.80
C ALA A 31 -5.15 -0.13 0.84
N TRP A 32 -4.15 0.74 1.02
CA TRP A 32 -4.36 2.18 1.02
C TRP A 32 -4.88 2.68 -0.32
N LEU A 33 -4.32 2.20 -1.44
CA LEU A 33 -4.78 2.58 -2.77
C LEU A 33 -6.22 2.16 -3.07
N LEU A 34 -6.61 0.94 -2.69
CA LEU A 34 -7.99 0.44 -2.86
C LEU A 34 -9.02 1.30 -2.11
N ARG A 35 -8.62 1.92 -0.98
CA ARG A 35 -9.52 2.73 -0.15
C ARG A 35 -9.70 4.18 -0.64
N ARG A 36 -8.86 4.67 -1.55
CA ARG A 36 -8.88 6.09 -1.95
C ARG A 36 -10.15 6.51 -2.68
N ALA A 37 -10.77 5.60 -3.43
CA ALA A 37 -12.06 5.84 -4.08
C ALA A 37 -12.71 4.49 -4.46
N PRO A 38 -14.05 4.40 -4.45
CA PRO A 38 -14.78 3.16 -4.72
C PRO A 38 -14.58 2.62 -6.16
N ASN A 39 -14.08 3.45 -7.07
CA ASN A 39 -13.86 3.12 -8.48
C ASN A 39 -12.39 2.85 -8.84
N ILE A 40 -11.54 2.55 -7.85
CA ILE A 40 -10.14 2.16 -8.09
C ILE A 40 -10.04 0.64 -8.23
N LEU A 41 -9.49 0.21 -9.37
CA LEU A 41 -9.11 -1.18 -9.62
C LEU A 41 -7.58 -1.28 -9.69
N LEU A 42 -6.99 -2.12 -8.84
CA LEU A 42 -5.56 -2.42 -8.92
C LEU A 42 -5.32 -3.68 -9.75
N ILE A 43 -4.29 -3.65 -10.60
CA ILE A 43 -3.84 -4.78 -11.41
C ILE A 43 -2.36 -5.06 -11.08
N PRO A 44 -2.05 -5.48 -9.85
CA PRO A 44 -0.66 -5.71 -9.44
C PRO A 44 -0.12 -6.97 -10.12
N GLY A 45 0.90 -6.80 -10.96
CA GLY A 45 1.59 -7.91 -11.61
C GLY A 45 2.59 -8.59 -10.67
N THR A 46 2.68 -9.92 -10.73
CA THR A 46 3.74 -10.69 -10.07
C THR A 46 3.93 -12.05 -10.75
N SER A 47 5.16 -12.55 -10.78
CA SER A 47 5.49 -13.93 -11.17
C SER A 47 5.65 -14.88 -9.97
N SER A 48 5.57 -14.36 -8.75
CA SER A 48 5.76 -15.12 -7.50
C SER A 48 4.42 -15.51 -6.89
N PRO A 49 4.17 -16.81 -6.62
CA PRO A 49 3.00 -17.24 -5.86
C PRO A 49 2.93 -16.65 -4.46
N ALA A 50 4.06 -16.33 -3.83
CA ALA A 50 4.08 -15.69 -2.51
C ALA A 50 3.55 -14.25 -2.59
N HIS A 51 4.08 -13.45 -3.52
CA HIS A 51 3.58 -12.10 -3.76
C HIS A 51 2.13 -12.09 -4.25
N LEU A 52 1.68 -13.11 -4.98
CA LEU A 52 0.27 -13.22 -5.36
C LEU A 52 -0.62 -13.32 -4.11
N ARG A 53 -0.24 -14.16 -3.13
CA ARG A 53 -0.98 -14.25 -1.86
C ARG A 53 -0.96 -12.94 -1.09
N GLU A 54 0.19 -12.24 -1.06
CA GLU A 54 0.28 -10.92 -0.43
C GLU A 54 -0.63 -9.89 -1.11
N ASN A 55 -0.63 -9.83 -2.45
CA ASN A 55 -1.48 -8.93 -3.22
C ASN A 55 -2.98 -9.15 -2.94
N LEU A 56 -3.40 -10.41 -2.83
CA LEU A 56 -4.78 -10.77 -2.51
C LEU A 56 -5.13 -10.37 -1.08
N ALA A 57 -4.27 -10.71 -0.11
CA ALA A 57 -4.50 -10.40 1.30
C ALA A 57 -4.50 -8.89 1.60
N ALA A 58 -3.94 -8.06 0.71
CA ALA A 58 -3.99 -6.60 0.86
C ALA A 58 -5.42 -6.04 0.81
N ALA A 59 -6.34 -6.70 0.08
CA ALA A 59 -7.73 -6.25 -0.01
C ALA A 59 -8.49 -6.40 1.32
N ASP A 60 -8.06 -7.35 2.16
CA ASP A 60 -8.67 -7.65 3.46
C ASP A 60 -8.04 -6.87 4.62
N LEU A 61 -6.98 -6.10 4.35
CA LEU A 61 -6.27 -5.34 5.38
C LEU A 61 -7.10 -4.11 5.78
N ASP A 62 -7.61 -4.11 7.02
CA ASP A 62 -8.23 -2.91 7.57
C ASP A 62 -7.17 -1.89 7.98
N LEU A 63 -7.34 -0.66 7.48
CA LEU A 63 -6.45 0.45 7.77
C LEU A 63 -7.14 1.39 8.75
N PRO A 64 -6.65 1.50 10.00
CA PRO A 64 -7.12 2.48 10.96
C PRO A 64 -7.06 3.91 10.41
N LYS A 65 -7.97 4.78 10.87
CA LYS A 65 -8.10 6.16 10.36
C LYS A 65 -6.81 6.98 10.50
N ASP A 66 -6.09 6.80 11.61
CA ASP A 66 -4.80 7.45 11.87
C ASP A 66 -3.71 6.95 10.91
N THR A 67 -3.75 5.66 10.56
CA THR A 67 -2.86 5.07 9.56
C THR A 67 -3.15 5.64 8.17
N VAL A 68 -4.42 5.73 7.78
CA VAL A 68 -4.81 6.34 6.50
C VAL A 68 -4.32 7.79 6.43
N ALA A 69 -4.56 8.59 7.47
CA ALA A 69 -4.10 9.98 7.52
C ALA A 69 -2.57 10.11 7.41
N ALA A 70 -1.81 9.22 8.06
CA ALA A 70 -0.36 9.19 7.95
C ALA A 70 0.12 8.85 6.52
N LEU A 71 -0.56 7.91 5.86
CA LEU A 71 -0.24 7.51 4.48
C LEU A 71 -0.65 8.58 3.45
N ASP A 72 -1.73 9.30 3.68
CA ASP A 72 -2.13 10.44 2.84
C ASP A 72 -1.07 11.55 2.87
N GLY A 73 -0.45 11.77 4.04
CA GLY A 73 0.63 12.75 4.22
C GLY A 73 1.87 12.48 3.37
N ILE A 74 2.22 11.21 3.13
CA ILE A 74 3.35 10.84 2.26
C ILE A 74 2.96 10.81 0.76
N ALA A 75 1.68 10.62 0.44
CA ALA A 75 1.20 10.63 -0.93
C ALA A 75 1.11 12.05 -1.51
N GLY A 76 0.84 13.05 -0.67
CA GLY A 76 0.82 14.47 -1.05
C GLY A 76 2.22 15.03 -1.34
N THR A 77 3.27 14.49 -0.73
CA THR A 77 4.67 14.91 -0.99
C THR A 77 5.25 14.29 -2.27
N ALA A 78 4.79 13.11 -2.69
CA ALA A 78 5.22 12.43 -3.92
C ALA A 78 4.65 13.04 -5.23
N GLN A 79 3.86 14.12 -5.14
CA GLN A 79 3.21 14.81 -6.26
C GLN A 79 3.83 16.19 -6.58
N LYS A 80 4.93 16.58 -5.93
CA LYS A 80 5.78 17.71 -6.31
C LYS A 80 7.09 17.20 -6.87
#